data_AF-A0A6A7LPC6-F1
#
_entry.id   AF-A0A6A7LPC6-F1
#
_cell.length_a   1.000
_cell.length_b   1.000
_cell.length_c   1.000
_cell.angle_alpha   90.00
_cell.angle_beta   90.00
_cell.angle_gamma   90.00
#
_symmetry.space_group_name_H-M   'P 1'
#
loop_
_entity.id
_entity.type
_entity.pdbx_description
1 polymer ?
#
loop_
_entity_poly.entity_id
_entity_poly.type
_entity_poly.pdbx_seq_one_letter_code
_entity_poly.pdbx_strand_id
1 'polypeptide(L)'
;MDIDAKREYAMHERGSTGAGLIVMTALAPILLGALALRLVVIASPLGWLEGDEAVVGLMARHILYDGERPVFYWGQNYMGALEAYAAALAFALLGPTTFALKLVPTLFSVGFIGLSYTVAARLFGRGPALLTALYLAVPPTMLAVWSTKPRGGYAELLFLGELVGQFL
;
A
#
# COMPACT_ATOMS: atom_id res chain seq x y z
N MET A 1 -47.19 -1.19 6.68
CA MET A 1 -45.90 -1.91 6.57
C MET A 1 -45.86 -2.93 7.69
N ASP A 2 -45.77 -4.21 7.32
CA ASP A 2 -45.97 -5.37 8.20
C ASP A 2 -44.83 -5.55 9.23
N ILE A 3 -45.15 -6.10 10.41
CA ILE A 3 -44.18 -6.38 11.48
C ILE A 3 -43.16 -7.43 11.04
N ASP A 4 -43.59 -8.40 10.23
CA ASP A 4 -42.71 -9.45 9.71
C ASP A 4 -41.70 -8.90 8.68
N ALA A 5 -42.11 -7.92 7.85
CA ALA A 5 -41.20 -7.23 6.93
C ALA A 5 -40.11 -6.42 7.66
N LYS A 6 -40.42 -5.83 8.83
CA LYS A 6 -39.40 -5.17 9.67
C LYS A 6 -38.42 -6.16 10.29
N ARG A 7 -38.88 -7.37 10.65
CA ARG A 7 -38.02 -8.42 11.19
C ARG A 7 -37.08 -8.99 10.12
N GLU A 8 -37.57 -9.25 8.92
CA GLU A 8 -36.74 -9.70 7.79
C GLU A 8 -35.67 -8.67 7.41
N TYR A 9 -36.06 -7.39 7.33
CA TYR A 9 -35.12 -6.31 7.01
C TYR A 9 -34.01 -6.17 8.07
N ALA A 10 -34.38 -6.20 9.35
CA ALA A 10 -33.42 -6.11 10.46
C ALA A 10 -32.50 -7.35 10.57
N MET A 11 -32.97 -8.53 10.16
CA MET A 11 -32.15 -9.74 10.09
C MET A 11 -31.14 -9.68 8.93
N HIS A 12 -31.53 -9.11 7.78
CA HIS A 12 -30.65 -8.95 6.63
C HIS A 12 -29.53 -7.92 6.87
N GLU A 13 -29.84 -6.81 7.54
CA GLU A 13 -28.85 -5.80 7.97
C GLU A 13 -27.86 -6.34 9.02
N ARG A 14 -28.34 -7.13 9.99
CA ARG A 14 -27.47 -7.77 11.00
C ARG A 14 -26.51 -8.80 10.39
N GLY A 15 -26.94 -9.55 9.38
CA GLY A 15 -26.09 -10.51 8.65
C GLY A 15 -25.00 -9.85 7.81
N SER A 16 -25.31 -8.70 7.18
CA SER A 16 -24.34 -7.92 6.40
C SER A 16 -23.29 -7.24 7.30
N THR A 17 -23.74 -6.63 8.41
CA THR A 17 -22.87 -5.91 9.35
C THR A 17 -21.93 -6.85 10.11
N GLY A 18 -22.41 -8.02 10.54
CA GLY A 18 -21.59 -9.02 11.23
C GLY A 18 -20.52 -9.63 10.33
N ALA A 19 -20.84 -9.88 9.06
CA ALA A 19 -19.88 -10.39 8.09
C ALA A 19 -18.79 -9.36 7.73
N GLY A 20 -19.14 -8.08 7.61
CA GLY A 20 -18.18 -7.00 7.40
C GLY A 20 -17.22 -6.82 8.59
N LEU A 21 -17.75 -6.91 9.82
CA LEU A 21 -16.96 -6.83 11.04
C LEU A 21 -15.99 -8.02 11.16
N ILE A 22 -16.44 -9.24 10.88
CA ILE A 22 -15.59 -10.45 10.89
C ILE A 22 -14.46 -10.35 9.85
N VAL A 23 -14.76 -9.83 8.66
CA VAL A 23 -13.76 -9.60 7.61
C VAL A 23 -12.72 -8.56 8.03
N MET A 24 -13.14 -7.43 8.61
CA MET A 24 -12.21 -6.44 9.17
C MET A 24 -11.36 -7.04 10.29
N THR A 25 -11.94 -7.88 11.16
CA THR A 25 -11.17 -8.53 12.23
C THR A 25 -10.12 -9.51 11.73
N ALA A 26 -10.31 -10.13 10.55
CA ALA A 26 -9.35 -11.07 9.97
C ALA A 26 -8.30 -10.40 9.07
N LEU A 27 -8.68 -9.37 8.30
CA LEU A 27 -7.76 -8.68 7.39
C LEU A 27 -6.86 -7.68 8.11
N ALA A 28 -7.37 -6.97 9.11
CA ALA A 28 -6.59 -5.99 9.88
C ALA A 28 -5.30 -6.56 10.48
N PRO A 29 -5.28 -7.70 11.18
CA PRO A 29 -4.03 -8.26 11.71
C PRO A 29 -3.05 -8.67 10.61
N ILE A 30 -3.53 -9.07 9.43
CA ILE A 30 -2.67 -9.39 8.28
C ILE A 30 -1.98 -8.12 7.77
N LEU A 31 -2.73 -7.03 7.59
CA LEU A 31 -2.17 -5.75 7.13
C LEU A 31 -1.21 -5.14 8.17
N LEU A 32 -1.55 -5.22 9.45
CA LEU A 32 -0.68 -4.78 10.54
C LEU A 32 0.59 -5.62 10.61
N GLY A 33 0.49 -6.94 10.44
CA GLY A 33 1.64 -7.84 10.36
C GLY A 33 2.53 -7.53 9.16
N ALA A 34 1.93 -7.26 7.99
CA ALA A 34 2.63 -6.86 6.78
C ALA A 34 3.41 -5.54 6.96
N LEU A 35 2.79 -4.56 7.63
CA LEU A 35 3.43 -3.30 7.97
C LEU A 35 4.57 -3.51 8.97
N ALA A 36 4.33 -4.25 10.06
CA ALA A 36 5.34 -4.54 11.07
C ALA A 36 6.57 -5.23 10.47
N LEU A 37 6.37 -6.22 9.59
CA LEU A 37 7.45 -6.90 8.89
C LEU A 37 8.29 -5.91 8.06
N ARG A 38 7.66 -5.01 7.32
CA ARG A 38 8.36 -3.98 6.52
C ARG A 38 9.10 -2.98 7.41
N LEU A 39 8.53 -2.59 8.54
CA LEU A 39 9.23 -1.76 9.52
C LEU A 39 10.48 -2.44 10.10
N VAL A 40 10.42 -3.75 10.34
CA VAL A 40 11.61 -4.55 10.74
C VAL A 40 12.66 -4.55 9.63
N VAL A 41 12.26 -4.71 8.36
CA VAL A 41 13.18 -4.62 7.22
C VAL A 41 13.84 -3.25 7.15
N ILE A 42 13.08 -2.16 7.29
CA ILE A 42 13.58 -0.78 7.30
C ILE A 42 14.56 -0.55 8.47
N ALA A 43 14.30 -1.14 9.63
CA ALA A 43 15.17 -1.04 10.80
C ALA A 43 16.44 -1.91 10.70
N SER A 44 16.51 -2.82 9.74
CA SER A 44 17.65 -3.72 9.52
C SER A 44 18.68 -3.13 8.55
N PRO A 45 19.87 -3.74 8.38
CA PRO A 45 20.84 -3.33 7.34
C PRO A 45 20.28 -3.34 5.92
N LEU A 46 19.24 -4.13 5.63
CA LEU A 46 18.55 -4.13 4.34
C LEU A 46 17.80 -2.82 4.06
N GLY A 47 17.48 -2.10 5.13
CA GLY A 47 16.83 -0.79 5.10
C GLY A 47 17.80 0.38 4.99
N TRP A 48 19.10 0.15 4.78
CA TRP A 48 20.01 1.27 4.52
C TRP A 48 19.65 2.00 3.23
N LEU A 49 19.92 3.30 3.21
CA LEU A 49 19.70 4.14 2.03
C LEU A 49 20.77 3.82 0.98
N GLU A 50 20.33 3.56 -0.24
CA GLU A 50 21.20 3.34 -1.40
C GLU A 50 21.10 4.48 -2.42
N GLY A 51 21.92 4.43 -3.47
CA GLY A 51 21.99 5.48 -4.49
C GLY A 51 20.66 5.79 -5.18
N ASP A 52 19.93 4.76 -5.61
CA ASP A 52 18.64 4.95 -6.30
C ASP A 52 17.60 5.61 -5.37
N GLU A 53 17.52 5.14 -4.12
CA GLU A 53 16.64 5.75 -3.13
C GLU A 53 17.03 7.21 -2.82
N ALA A 54 18.33 7.50 -2.77
CA ALA A 54 18.83 8.85 -2.54
C ALA A 54 18.42 9.81 -3.67
N VAL A 55 18.35 9.34 -4.91
CA VAL A 55 17.85 10.15 -6.04
C VAL A 55 16.38 10.51 -5.83
N VAL A 56 15.52 9.57 -5.42
CA VAL A 56 14.12 9.87 -5.06
C VAL A 56 14.05 10.89 -3.93
N GLY A 57 14.88 10.72 -2.89
CA GLY A 57 14.95 11.66 -1.78
C GLY A 57 15.38 13.07 -2.20
N LEU A 58 16.35 13.19 -3.11
CA LEU A 58 16.78 14.48 -3.65
C LEU A 58 15.69 15.12 -4.50
N MET A 59 15.06 14.35 -5.40
CA MET A 59 13.91 14.82 -6.19
C MET A 59 12.80 15.35 -5.28
N ALA A 60 12.46 14.61 -4.23
CA ALA A 60 11.44 15.01 -3.25
C ALA A 60 11.79 16.34 -2.55
N ARG A 61 13.06 16.54 -2.20
CA ARG A 61 13.52 17.81 -1.62
C ARG A 61 13.41 18.96 -2.62
N HIS A 62 13.80 18.76 -3.87
CA HIS A 62 13.72 19.80 -4.91
C HIS A 62 12.27 20.15 -5.24
N ILE A 63 11.37 19.17 -5.27
CA ILE A 63 9.93 19.40 -5.40
C ILE A 63 9.42 20.24 -4.23
N LEU A 64 9.78 19.88 -3.00
CA LEU A 64 9.24 20.50 -1.79
C LEU A 64 9.80 21.91 -1.51
N TYR A 65 11.11 22.10 -1.67
CA TYR A 65 11.80 23.32 -1.24
C TYR A 65 12.14 24.25 -2.40
N ASP A 66 12.39 23.71 -3.60
CA ASP A 66 12.83 24.49 -4.77
C ASP A 66 11.70 24.67 -5.80
N GLY A 67 10.55 24.02 -5.59
CA GLY A 67 9.37 24.13 -6.45
C GLY A 67 9.51 23.44 -7.81
N GLU A 68 10.48 22.52 -7.94
CA GLU A 68 10.66 21.76 -9.17
C GLU A 68 9.45 20.88 -9.49
N ARG A 69 9.21 20.70 -10.79
CA ARG A 69 8.10 19.88 -11.29
C ARG A 69 8.58 18.84 -12.31
N PRO A 70 9.42 17.87 -11.89
CA PRO A 70 9.88 16.82 -12.77
C PRO A 70 8.68 16.01 -13.26
N VAL A 71 8.66 15.70 -14.56
CA VAL A 71 7.71 14.75 -15.15
C VAL A 71 8.24 13.33 -14.99
N PHE A 72 9.55 13.16 -15.21
CA PHE A 72 10.24 11.88 -15.14
C PHE A 72 11.23 11.84 -13.98
N TYR A 73 11.53 10.62 -13.57
CA TYR A 73 12.64 10.30 -12.69
C TYR A 73 13.96 10.85 -13.25
N TRP A 74 14.79 11.44 -12.39
CA TRP A 74 16.04 12.05 -12.85
C TRP A 74 16.98 11.04 -13.52
N GLY A 75 17.50 11.40 -14.69
CA GLY A 75 18.41 10.55 -15.46
C GLY A 75 17.70 9.46 -16.29
N GLN A 76 16.37 9.37 -16.27
CA GLN A 76 15.62 8.37 -17.02
C GLN A 76 14.33 8.93 -17.63
N ASN A 77 14.15 8.80 -18.95
CA ASN A 77 13.00 9.38 -19.65
C ASN A 77 11.80 8.42 -19.80
N TYR A 78 11.73 7.35 -19.00
CA TYR A 78 10.71 6.30 -19.13
C TYR A 78 9.91 6.04 -17.85
N MET A 79 10.33 6.63 -16.73
CA MET A 79 9.75 6.37 -15.41
C MET A 79 9.22 7.67 -14.83
N GLY A 80 7.95 7.69 -14.40
CA GLY A 80 7.31 8.91 -13.89
C GLY A 80 7.83 9.33 -12.51
N ALA A 81 7.67 10.60 -12.16
CA ALA A 81 8.13 11.17 -10.88
C ALA A 81 7.15 10.96 -9.70
N LEU A 82 6.14 10.10 -9.83
CA LEU A 82 5.07 9.93 -8.82
C LEU A 82 5.62 9.65 -7.42
N GLU A 83 6.56 8.70 -7.30
CA GLU A 83 7.16 8.34 -6.02
C GLU A 83 7.90 9.52 -5.37
N ALA A 84 8.54 10.38 -6.17
CA ALA A 84 9.19 11.59 -5.67
C ALA A 84 8.19 12.64 -5.17
N TYR A 85 7.02 12.79 -5.81
CA TYR A 85 5.95 13.66 -5.31
C TYR A 85 5.33 13.13 -4.01
N ALA A 86 5.10 11.81 -3.93
CA ALA A 86 4.60 11.20 -2.71
C ALA A 86 5.62 11.33 -1.56
N ALA A 87 6.92 11.18 -1.85
CA ALA A 87 8.00 11.44 -0.90
C ALA A 87 8.08 12.92 -0.50
N ALA A 88 7.85 13.87 -1.41
CA ALA A 88 7.79 15.29 -1.08
C ALA A 88 6.66 15.58 -0.07
N LEU A 89 5.50 14.96 -0.25
CA LEU A 89 4.40 15.02 0.72
C LEU A 89 4.79 14.39 2.07
N ALA A 90 5.42 13.22 2.06
CA ALA A 90 5.90 12.58 3.28
C ALA A 90 6.92 13.45 4.03
N PHE A 91 7.84 14.11 3.31
CA PHE A 91 8.82 15.03 3.87
C PHE A 91 8.17 16.30 4.44
N ALA A 92 7.12 16.81 3.81
CA ALA A 92 6.37 17.94 4.35
C ALA A 92 5.70 17.60 5.70
N LEU A 93 5.25 16.35 5.87
CA LEU A 93 4.52 15.90 7.08
C LEU A 93 5.44 15.40 8.20
N LEU A 94 6.51 14.67 7.85
CA LEU A 94 7.35 13.92 8.79
C LEU A 94 8.81 14.39 8.82
N GLY A 95 9.18 15.33 7.93
CA GLY A 95 10.56 15.78 7.73
C GLY A 95 11.36 14.91 6.74
N PRO A 96 12.45 15.45 6.16
CA PRO A 96 13.27 14.78 5.15
C PRO A 96 14.20 13.72 5.76
N THR A 97 13.63 12.56 6.10
CA THR A 97 14.36 11.44 6.70
C THR A 97 14.30 10.19 5.82
N THR A 98 15.29 9.30 5.93
CA THR A 98 15.29 7.98 5.27
C THR A 98 14.04 7.17 5.63
N PHE A 99 13.58 7.31 6.87
CA PHE A 99 12.36 6.63 7.33
C PHE A 99 11.11 7.15 6.59
N ALA A 100 10.91 8.47 6.54
CA ALA A 100 9.79 9.08 5.83
C ALA A 100 9.80 8.71 4.33
N LEU A 101 10.99 8.66 3.73
CA LEU A 101 11.17 8.26 2.33
C LEU A 101 10.71 6.81 2.09
N LYS A 102 11.18 5.87 2.93
CA LYS A 102 10.84 4.43 2.79
C LYS A 102 9.41 4.10 3.19
N LEU A 103 8.76 4.97 3.97
CA LEU A 103 7.36 4.81 4.34
C LEU A 103 6.43 4.87 3.12
N VAL A 104 6.80 5.63 2.09
CA VAL A 104 6.01 5.79 0.85
C VAL A 104 5.76 4.45 0.16
N PRO A 105 6.77 3.72 -0.36
CA PRO A 105 6.54 2.44 -1.02
C PRO A 105 5.98 1.38 -0.05
N THR A 106 6.31 1.49 1.25
CA THR A 106 5.76 0.61 2.29
C THR A 106 4.24 0.73 2.39
N LEU A 107 3.70 1.95 2.42
CA LEU A 107 2.27 2.19 2.50
C LEU A 107 1.55 1.77 1.22
N PHE A 108 2.13 2.05 0.04
CA PHE A 108 1.60 1.57 -1.23
C PHE A 108 1.55 0.04 -1.28
N SER A 109 2.58 -0.63 -0.77
CA SER A 109 2.60 -2.10 -0.70
C SER A 109 1.54 -2.67 0.23
N VAL A 110 1.33 -2.08 1.41
CA VAL A 110 0.25 -2.53 2.33
C VAL A 110 -1.12 -2.27 1.72
N GLY A 111 -1.30 -1.13 1.04
CA GLY A 111 -2.51 -0.82 0.27
C GLY A 111 -2.77 -1.87 -0.82
N PHE A 112 -1.72 -2.29 -1.53
CA PHE A 112 -1.81 -3.29 -2.59
C PHE A 112 -2.34 -4.62 -2.04
N ILE A 113 -1.87 -5.07 -0.87
CA ILE A 113 -2.39 -6.27 -0.21
C ILE A 113 -3.91 -6.15 0.05
N GLY A 114 -4.35 -4.99 0.54
CA GLY A 114 -5.76 -4.72 0.79
C GLY A 114 -6.61 -4.75 -0.48
N LEU A 115 -6.11 -4.19 -1.58
CA LEU A 115 -6.81 -4.21 -2.87
C LEU A 115 -6.82 -5.60 -3.51
N SER A 116 -5.73 -6.36 -3.44
CA SER A 116 -5.72 -7.75 -3.91
C SER A 116 -6.69 -8.61 -3.11
N TYR A 117 -6.87 -8.34 -1.81
CA TYR A 117 -7.94 -8.96 -1.03
C TYR A 117 -9.32 -8.64 -1.60
N THR A 118 -9.62 -7.38 -1.93
CA THR A 118 -10.95 -7.02 -2.46
C THR A 118 -11.23 -7.67 -3.80
N VAL A 119 -10.23 -7.73 -4.70
CA VAL A 119 -10.36 -8.45 -5.98
C VAL A 119 -10.61 -9.94 -5.73
N ALA A 120 -9.76 -10.60 -4.93
CA ALA A 120 -9.90 -12.02 -4.66
C ALA A 120 -11.23 -12.36 -3.96
N ALA A 121 -11.73 -11.47 -3.09
CA ALA A 121 -13.00 -11.67 -2.41
C ALA A 121 -14.19 -11.61 -3.37
N ARG A 122 -14.11 -10.75 -4.40
CA ARG A 122 -15.13 -10.64 -5.46
C ARG A 122 -15.12 -11.87 -6.38
N LEU A 123 -13.95 -12.38 -6.72
CA LEU A 123 -13.80 -13.46 -7.71
C LEU A 123 -13.93 -14.86 -7.12
N PHE A 124 -13.40 -15.08 -5.92
CA PHE A 124 -13.21 -16.42 -5.34
C PHE A 124 -13.79 -16.57 -3.93
N GLY A 125 -14.37 -15.50 -3.38
CA GLY A 125 -14.90 -15.47 -2.03
C GLY A 125 -13.84 -15.21 -0.95
N ARG A 126 -14.30 -15.12 0.30
CA ARG A 126 -13.51 -14.57 1.42
C ARG A 126 -12.34 -15.46 1.87
N GLY A 127 -12.49 -16.78 1.83
CA GLY A 127 -11.45 -17.73 2.23
C GLY A 127 -10.19 -17.59 1.37
N PRO A 128 -10.30 -17.76 0.03
CA PRO A 128 -9.19 -17.52 -0.88
C PRO A 128 -8.61 -16.11 -0.78
N ALA A 129 -9.45 -15.09 -0.59
CA ALA A 129 -8.98 -13.72 -0.42
C ALA A 129 -8.06 -13.52 0.79
N LEU A 130 -8.40 -14.14 1.94
CA LEU A 130 -7.53 -14.10 3.12
C LEU A 130 -6.21 -14.83 2.87
N LEU A 131 -6.22 -15.93 2.13
CA LEU A 131 -4.99 -16.63 1.74
C LEU A 131 -4.13 -15.78 0.80
N THR A 132 -4.74 -15.08 -0.17
CA THR A 132 -4.05 -14.11 -1.02
C THR A 132 -3.40 -13.00 -0.19
N ALA A 133 -4.16 -12.40 0.74
CA ALA A 133 -3.63 -11.35 1.60
C ALA A 133 -2.47 -11.85 2.48
N LEU A 134 -2.61 -13.04 3.08
CA LEU A 134 -1.56 -13.65 3.90
C LEU A 134 -0.30 -13.94 3.10
N TYR A 135 -0.45 -14.48 1.88
CA TYR A 135 0.66 -14.74 0.97
C TYR A 135 1.41 -13.46 0.59
N LEU A 136 0.69 -12.37 0.31
CA LEU A 136 1.29 -11.08 -0.02
C LEU A 136 1.85 -10.33 1.20
N ALA A 137 1.31 -10.60 2.39
CA ALA A 137 1.78 -10.03 3.66
C ALA A 137 3.12 -10.59 4.10
N VAL A 138 3.37 -11.89 3.84
CA VAL A 138 4.63 -12.58 4.10
C VAL A 138 5.26 -12.99 2.77
N PRO A 139 5.68 -12.02 1.94
CA PRO A 139 6.08 -12.35 0.59
C PRO A 139 7.51 -12.94 0.58
N PRO A 140 7.92 -13.62 -0.51
CA PRO A 140 9.31 -13.97 -0.74
C PRO A 140 10.22 -12.76 -0.49
N THR A 141 11.42 -12.98 0.07
CA THR A 141 12.34 -11.91 0.53
C THR A 141 12.53 -10.78 -0.48
N MET A 142 12.51 -11.09 -1.79
CA MET A 142 12.54 -10.12 -2.87
C MET A 142 11.40 -9.10 -2.78
N LEU A 143 10.15 -9.53 -2.68
CA LEU A 143 9.00 -8.63 -2.57
C LEU A 143 8.98 -7.88 -1.23
N ALA A 144 9.47 -8.50 -0.15
CA ALA A 144 9.58 -7.83 1.15
C ALA A 144 10.59 -6.66 1.12
N VAL A 145 11.76 -6.87 0.51
CA VAL A 145 12.78 -5.82 0.41
C VAL A 145 12.38 -4.76 -0.62
N TRP A 146 11.93 -5.15 -1.80
CA TRP A 146 11.60 -4.22 -2.88
C TRP A 146 10.39 -3.35 -2.54
N SER A 147 9.44 -3.84 -1.75
CA SER A 147 8.32 -3.01 -1.26
C SER A 147 8.72 -1.94 -0.25
N THR A 148 9.98 -1.91 0.20
CA THR A 148 10.51 -0.87 1.10
C THR A 148 11.53 0.06 0.43
N LYS A 149 11.80 -0.13 -0.86
CA LYS A 149 12.87 0.57 -1.58
C LYS A 149 12.31 1.56 -2.61
N PRO A 150 12.49 2.87 -2.39
CA PRO A 150 12.22 3.88 -3.40
C PRO A 150 13.09 3.72 -4.64
N ARG A 151 12.50 3.33 -5.75
CA ARG A 151 13.20 2.98 -7.00
C ARG A 151 12.44 3.40 -8.25
N GLY A 152 11.56 4.38 -8.12
CA GLY A 152 10.76 4.94 -9.21
C GLY A 152 9.43 4.25 -9.46
N GLY A 153 8.71 3.89 -8.41
CA GLY A 153 7.27 3.61 -8.56
C GLY A 153 6.87 2.14 -8.63
N TYR A 154 7.72 1.19 -8.23
CA TYR A 154 7.40 -0.24 -8.31
C TYR A 154 6.19 -0.62 -7.43
N ALA A 155 6.15 -0.13 -6.18
CA ALA A 155 5.04 -0.41 -5.28
C ALA A 155 3.76 0.33 -5.73
N GLU A 156 3.93 1.53 -6.25
CA GLU A 156 2.90 2.41 -6.78
C GLU A 156 2.22 1.79 -7.99
N LEU A 157 2.98 1.23 -8.92
CA LEU A 157 2.46 0.60 -10.13
C LEU A 157 1.56 -0.60 -9.77
N LEU A 158 2.01 -1.45 -8.85
CA LEU A 158 1.23 -2.59 -8.37
C LEU A 158 -0.07 -2.11 -7.70
N PHE A 159 0.03 -1.12 -6.80
CA PHE A 159 -1.13 -0.55 -6.13
C PHE A 159 -2.14 0.05 -7.11
N LEU A 160 -1.68 0.91 -8.02
CA LEU A 160 -2.53 1.61 -8.97
C LEU A 160 -3.17 0.66 -9.97
N GLY A 161 -2.45 -0.37 -10.42
CA GLY A 161 -3.00 -1.42 -11.29
C GLY A 161 -4.20 -2.12 -10.64
N GLU A 162 -4.06 -2.53 -9.38
CA GLU A 162 -5.16 -3.16 -8.63
C GLU A 162 -6.30 -2.19 -8.33
N LEU A 163 -5.97 -0.92 -8.07
CA LEU A 163 -6.98 0.11 -7.82
C LEU A 163 -7.86 0.33 -9.05
N VAL A 164 -7.25 0.44 -10.24
CA VAL A 164 -7.98 0.55 -11.51
C VAL A 164 -8.81 -0.71 -11.76
N GLY A 165 -8.24 -1.88 -11.48
CA GLY A 165 -8.95 -3.17 -11.58
C GLY A 165 -10.22 -3.27 -10.72
N GLN A 166 -10.38 -2.43 -9.68
CA GLN A 166 -11.63 -2.41 -8.91
C GLN A 166 -12.84 -1.89 -9.68
N PHE A 167 -12.62 -1.18 -10.80
CA PHE A 167 -13.64 -0.48 -11.57
C PHE A 167 -13.91 -1.10 -12.95
N LEU A 168 -13.12 -2.11 -13.34
CA LEU A 168 -13.31 -2.89 -14.56
C LEU A 168 -14.19 -4.11 -14.26
#